data_AF-W1YBF4-F1
#
_entry.id   AF-W1YBF4-F1
#
_cell.length_a   1.000
_cell.length_b   1.000
_cell.length_c   1.000
_cell.angle_alpha   90.00
_cell.angle_beta   90.00
_cell.angle_gamma   90.00
#
_symmetry.space_group_name_H-M   'P 1'
#
loop_
_entity.id
_entity.type
_entity.pdbx_description
1 polymer ?
#
loop_
_entity_poly.entity_id
_entity_poly.type
_entity_poly.pdbx_seq_one_letter_code
_entity_poly.pdbx_strand_id
1 'polypeptide(L)' 'GEYQGRIDEQLDYIFTVDIFNEGVDIPEINQVIMLRQTESPIIFIQQLGRGLRKFEDKEYVVILDF' A
#
# COMPACT_ATOMS: atom_id res chain seq x y z
N GLY A 1 -24.17 22.83 9.94
CA GLY A 1 -24.53 21.75 9.01
C GLY A 1 -23.76 20.54 9.47
N GLU A 2 -24.46 19.56 10.01
CA GLU A 2 -23.84 18.33 10.51
C GLU A 2 -23.24 17.59 9.33
N TYR A 3 -21.91 17.43 9.33
CA TYR A 3 -21.22 16.56 8.37
C TYR A 3 -21.54 15.12 8.74
N GLN A 4 -22.57 14.59 8.10
CA GLN A 4 -22.90 13.17 8.12
C GLN A 4 -21.93 12.49 7.13
N GLY A 5 -20.79 12.02 7.66
CA GLY A 5 -19.79 11.29 6.89
C GLY A 5 -20.46 10.15 6.12
N ARG A 6 -20.20 10.09 4.82
CA ARG A 6 -20.83 9.10 3.95
C ARG A 6 -20.18 7.74 4.22
N ILE A 7 -21.01 6.69 4.22
CA ILE A 7 -20.61 5.27 4.27
C ILE A 7 -19.65 4.84 3.14
N ASP A 8 -19.38 5.72 2.17
CA ASP A 8 -18.45 5.54 1.03
C ASP A 8 -17.08 6.25 1.23
N GLU A 9 -16.72 6.68 2.43
CA GLU A 9 -15.40 7.31 2.72
C GLU A 9 -14.29 6.27 2.99
N GLN A 10 -14.25 5.17 2.24
CA GLN A 10 -13.09 4.26 2.28
C GLN A 10 -11.95 4.80 1.42
N LEU A 11 -10.72 4.67 1.94
CA LEU A 11 -9.52 5.15 1.30
C LEU A 11 -9.03 4.11 0.29
N ASP A 12 -9.21 4.39 -1.00
CA ASP A 12 -8.83 3.46 -2.07
C ASP A 12 -7.34 3.49 -2.40
N TYR A 13 -6.73 4.68 -2.41
CA TYR A 13 -5.34 4.87 -2.86
C TYR A 13 -4.58 5.86 -1.98
N ILE A 14 -3.34 5.51 -1.65
CA ILE A 14 -2.38 6.43 -1.04
C ILE A 14 -1.13 6.46 -1.91
N PHE A 15 -0.76 7.66 -2.37
CA PHE A 15 0.51 7.90 -3.04
C PHE A 15 1.46 8.57 -2.04
N THR A 16 2.67 8.04 -1.91
CA THR A 16 3.71 8.67 -1.09
C THR A 16 5.04 8.69 -1.81
N VAL A 17 5.82 9.71 -1.50
CA VAL A 17 7.23 9.78 -1.85
C VAL A 17 7.99 9.71 -0.53
N ASP A 18 8.70 8.60 -0.32
CA ASP A 18 9.62 8.33 0.79
C ASP A 18 9.03 8.21 2.21
N ILE A 19 7.84 8.76 2.48
CA ILE A 19 7.18 8.79 3.80
C ILE A 19 6.84 7.38 4.32
N PHE A 20 6.56 6.42 3.44
CA PHE A 20 6.26 5.05 3.84
C PHE A 20 7.46 4.11 3.80
N ASN A 21 8.69 4.61 3.68
CA ASN A 21 9.89 3.77 3.72
C ASN A 21 10.20 3.22 5.13
N GLU A 22 9.68 3.83 6.21
CA GLU A 22 9.80 3.35 7.60
C GLU A 22 8.43 3.40 8.32
N GLY A 23 8.14 2.40 9.16
CA GLY A 23 7.06 2.48 10.15
C GLY A 23 5.61 2.33 9.68
N VAL A 24 5.33 2.07 8.39
CA VAL A 24 3.95 1.77 7.95
C VAL A 24 3.63 0.28 8.07
N ASP A 25 2.63 0.00 8.90
CA ASP A 25 2.07 -1.33 9.13
C ASP A 25 0.59 -1.39 8.78
N ILE A 26 0.29 -1.65 7.50
CA ILE A 26 -1.08 -1.79 6.99
C ILE A 26 -1.19 -3.17 6.33
N PRO A 27 -1.65 -4.21 7.06
CA PRO A 27 -1.73 -5.57 6.53
C PRO A 27 -2.80 -5.73 5.44
N GLU A 28 -3.80 -4.85 5.42
CA GLU A 28 -4.92 -4.85 4.45
C GLU A 28 -4.51 -4.51 3.01
N ILE A 29 -3.29 -3.99 2.79
CA ILE A 29 -2.80 -3.62 1.46
C ILE A 29 -2.87 -4.83 0.52
N ASN A 30 -3.66 -4.72 -0.54
CA ASN A 30 -3.81 -5.74 -1.58
C ASN A 30 -3.25 -5.30 -2.95
N GLN A 31 -2.77 -4.06 -3.06
CA GLN A 31 -2.13 -3.53 -4.28
C GLN A 31 -0.93 -2.64 -3.93
N VAL A 32 0.18 -2.85 -4.62
CA VAL A 32 1.39 -2.02 -4.54
C VAL A 32 1.79 -1.59 -5.95
N ILE A 33 1.89 -0.28 -6.17
CA ILE A 33 2.28 0.30 -7.45
C ILE A 33 3.64 0.99 -7.29
N MET A 34 4.64 0.51 -8.01
CA MET A 34 5.99 1.05 -8.03
C MET A 34 6.13 1.95 -9.26
N LEU A 35 6.06 3.27 -9.06
CA LEU A 35 6.13 4.28 -10.12
C LEU A 35 7.52 4.95 -10.24
N ARG A 36 8.47 4.56 -9.40
CA ARG A 36 9.86 5.05 -9.41
C ARG A 36 10.77 3.88 -9.72
N GLN A 37 11.74 4.07 -10.61
CA GLN A 37 12.87 3.16 -10.78
C GLN A 37 13.59 3.02 -9.44
N THR A 38 13.30 1.94 -8.73
CA THR A 38 13.91 1.68 -7.44
C THR A 38 15.29 1.09 -7.69
N GLU A 39 16.34 1.90 -7.56
CA GLU A 39 17.72 1.44 -7.81
C GLU A 39 18.24 0.45 -6.75
N SER A 40 17.56 0.35 -5.60
CA SER A 40 17.94 -0.54 -4.50
C SER A 40 17.04 -1.79 -4.42
N PRO A 41 17.58 -2.99 -4.68
CA PRO A 41 16.85 -4.25 -4.52
C PRO A 41 16.32 -4.48 -3.09
N ILE A 42 17.01 -3.92 -2.09
CA ILE A 42 16.63 -4.04 -0.69
C ILE A 42 15.31 -3.31 -0.44
N ILE A 43 15.19 -2.07 -0.92
CA ILE A 43 13.96 -1.27 -0.77
C ILE A 43 12.81 -1.93 -1.54
N PHE A 44 13.08 -2.46 -2.74
CA PHE A 44 12.10 -3.20 -3.52
C PHE A 44 11.50 -4.38 -2.74
N ILE A 45 12.34 -5.26 -2.19
CA ILE A 45 11.89 -6.43 -1.42
C ILE A 45 11.14 -6.01 -0.16
N GLN A 46 11.56 -4.94 0.51
CA GLN A 46 10.88 -4.43 1.69
C GLN A 46 9.47 -3.91 1.37
N GLN A 47 9.31 -3.17 0.27
CA GLN A 47 8.00 -2.67 -0.16
C GLN A 47 7.08 -3.82 -0.59
N LEU A 48 7.61 -4.79 -1.33
CA LEU A 48 6.88 -5.99 -1.73
C LEU A 48 6.42 -6.80 -0.50
N GLY A 49 7.30 -6.94 0.50
CA GLY A 49 7.00 -7.64 1.76
C GLY A 49 5.84 -7.03 2.56
N ARG A 50 5.60 -5.71 2.43
CA ARG A 50 4.46 -5.03 3.09
C ARG A 50 3.13 -5.46 2.48
N GLY A 51 3.05 -5.51 1.15
CA GLY A 51 1.85 -5.98 0.45
C GLY A 51 1.55 -7.46 0.68
N LEU A 52 2.56 -8.28 0.95
CA LEU A 52 2.43 -9.73 1.19
C LEU A 52 1.98 -10.13 2.60
N ARG A 53 1.82 -9.19 3.53
CA ARG A 53 1.37 -9.54 4.89
C ARG A 53 0.01 -10.22 4.86
N LYS A 54 -0.24 -11.20 5.73
CA LYS A 54 -1.55 -11.86 5.77
C LYS A 54 -2.60 -10.91 6.36
N PHE A 55 -3.80 -10.95 5.78
CA PHE A 55 -4.97 -10.25 6.30
C PHE A 55 -6.22 -11.07 5.96
N GLU A 56 -7.29 -10.91 6.74
CA GLU A 56 -8.57 -11.59 6.49
C GLU A 56 -9.09 -11.22 5.09
N ASP A 57 -9.65 -12.21 4.38
CA ASP A 57 -10.16 -12.06 3.00
C ASP A 57 -9.15 -11.59 1.93
N LYS A 58 -7.85 -11.50 2.24
CA LYS A 58 -6.82 -11.18 1.25
C LYS A 58 -6.24 -12.45 0.60
N GLU A 59 -6.74 -12.79 -0.58
CA GLU A 59 -6.28 -13.96 -1.34
C GLU A 59 -4.91 -13.77 -2.02
N TYR A 60 -4.67 -12.57 -2.57
CA TYR A 60 -3.44 -12.24 -3.28
C TYR A 60 -3.13 -10.74 -3.18
N VAL A 61 -1.90 -10.37 -3.53
CA VAL A 61 -1.48 -8.98 -3.70
C VAL A 61 -1.17 -8.74 -5.18
N VAL A 62 -1.59 -7.60 -5.72
CA VAL A 62 -1.24 -7.15 -7.07
C VAL A 62 -0.03 -6.23 -6.99
N ILE A 63 1.04 -6.58 -7.69
CA ILE A 63 2.27 -5.77 -7.80
C ILE A 63 2.37 -5.25 -9.24
N LEU A 64 2.41 -3.93 -9.39
CA LEU A 64 2.65 -3.26 -10.66
C LEU A 64 3.98 -2.50 -10.60
N ASP A 65 4.87 -2.76 -11.54
CA ASP A 65 6.19 -2.15 -11.65
C ASP A 65 6.41 -1.67 -13.09
N PHE A 66 6.87 -0.43 -13.27
CA PHE A 66 6.92 0.30 -14.56
C PHE A 66 8.31 0.89 -14.85
#